data_AF-A0A3C1GU92-F1
#
_entry.id   AF-A0A3C1GU92-F1
#
_cell.length_a   1.000
_cell.length_b   1.000
_cell.length_c   1.000
_cell.angle_alpha   90.00
_cell.angle_beta   90.00
_cell.angle_gamma   90.00
#
_symmetry.space_group_name_H-M   'P 1'
#
loop_
_entity.id
_entity.type
_entity.pdbx_description
1 polymer ?
#
loop_
_entity_poly.entity_id
_entity_poly.type
_entity_poly.pdbx_seq_one_letter_code
_entity_poly.pdbx_strand_id
1 'polypeptide(L)'
;MNIPTSQTLAQSPSKDEFSEFSGQKQFSAQSQWVLASNNKGKLAEFERLFAAANLDITITPQGQLNIADAIEDGLSFVENAIIKARHASRSSGLPAIADDSGLCVPVLGNAPGIYSARYAGEHGNDAKNNAKLIADLQPIRKQNPNAPIKGMFVCVLALVRHADDPLPIIAQGLWQGEILDAPHGDGGFGYDPLFWLPQLEATAASLDSAHKNQISHRGQAIRQLLQQL
;
A
#
# COMPACT_ATOMS: atom_id res chain seq x y z
N MET A 1 -67.42 9.84 5.08
CA MET A 1 -66.10 9.65 4.44
C MET A 1 -65.29 8.72 5.32
N ASN A 2 -64.68 7.72 4.69
CA ASN A 2 -63.80 6.71 5.28
C ASN A 2 -62.72 7.30 6.20
N ILE A 3 -62.34 6.58 7.25
CA ILE A 3 -61.09 5.78 7.34
C ILE A 3 -61.23 4.86 8.57
N PRO A 4 -61.05 3.53 8.46
CA PRO A 4 -60.91 2.65 9.62
C PRO A 4 -59.46 2.64 10.12
N THR A 5 -59.28 2.78 11.43
CA THR A 5 -57.99 2.68 12.11
C THR A 5 -57.68 1.21 12.39
N SER A 6 -56.92 0.57 11.51
CA SER A 6 -56.36 -0.77 11.76
C SER A 6 -55.02 -0.64 12.48
N GLN A 7 -55.02 -0.83 13.79
CA GLN A 7 -53.79 -1.12 14.54
C GLN A 7 -53.34 -2.53 14.22
N THR A 8 -52.35 -2.67 13.34
CA THR A 8 -51.61 -3.92 13.17
C THR A 8 -50.43 -3.87 14.14
N LEU A 9 -50.54 -4.61 15.25
CA LEU A 9 -49.41 -4.90 16.13
C LEU A 9 -48.40 -5.74 15.33
N ALA A 10 -47.27 -5.15 14.96
CA ALA A 10 -46.12 -5.91 14.48
C ALA A 10 -45.59 -6.74 15.66
N GLN A 11 -45.79 -8.06 15.59
CA GLN A 11 -45.17 -9.00 16.50
C GLN A 11 -43.65 -8.90 16.32
N SER A 12 -42.95 -8.60 17.41
CA SER A 12 -41.50 -8.73 17.50
C SER A 12 -41.12 -10.19 17.24
N PRO A 13 -40.13 -10.49 16.38
CA PRO A 13 -39.69 -11.86 16.17
C PRO A 13 -39.15 -12.45 17.48
N SER A 14 -39.40 -13.74 17.70
CA SER A 14 -38.95 -14.48 18.88
C SER A 14 -37.42 -14.62 18.89
N LYS A 15 -36.86 -14.87 20.08
CA LYS A 15 -35.40 -14.98 20.31
C LYS A 15 -34.72 -16.18 19.62
N ASP A 16 -35.47 -16.99 18.88
CA ASP A 16 -34.98 -18.23 18.26
C ASP A 16 -34.78 -18.14 16.73
N GLU A 17 -34.99 -16.99 16.10
CA GLU A 17 -34.73 -16.78 14.65
C GLU A 17 -33.31 -16.31 14.31
N PHE A 18 -32.40 -16.24 15.29
CA PHE A 18 -30.99 -15.84 15.08
C PHE A 18 -29.97 -16.99 15.19
N SER A 19 -30.41 -18.24 15.10
CA SER A 19 -29.51 -19.40 15.19
C SER A 19 -29.46 -20.22 13.90
N GLU A 20 -29.01 -19.64 12.80
CA GLU A 20 -28.46 -20.40 11.66
C GLU A 20 -27.81 -19.48 10.62
N PHE A 21 -26.73 -18.80 11.01
CA PHE A 21 -25.67 -18.43 10.06
C PHE A 21 -24.39 -19.10 10.53
N SER A 22 -24.37 -20.43 10.41
CA SER A 22 -23.12 -21.16 10.29
C SER A 22 -22.50 -20.77 8.95
N GLY A 23 -21.77 -19.65 8.96
CA GLY A 23 -20.90 -19.24 7.87
C GLY A 23 -19.87 -20.34 7.65
N GLN A 24 -20.21 -21.29 6.79
CA GLN A 24 -19.26 -22.24 6.23
C GLN A 24 -18.16 -21.40 5.59
N LYS A 25 -16.94 -21.49 6.14
CA LYS A 25 -15.72 -21.04 5.45
C LYS A 25 -15.61 -21.84 4.16
N GLN A 26 -16.20 -21.35 3.09
CA GLN A 26 -16.03 -21.93 1.76
C GLN A 26 -14.95 -21.14 1.02
N PHE A 27 -13.72 -21.24 1.53
CA PHE A 27 -12.55 -21.10 0.66
C PHE A 27 -12.36 -22.45 -0.01
N SER A 28 -12.79 -22.56 -1.27
CA SER A 28 -12.45 -23.71 -2.10
C SER A 28 -10.93 -23.74 -2.36
N ALA A 29 -10.42 -24.92 -2.70
CA ALA A 29 -9.05 -25.21 -3.12
C ALA A 29 -8.27 -24.00 -3.68
N GLN A 30 -7.20 -23.61 -2.98
CA GLN A 30 -6.23 -22.53 -3.29
C GLN A 30 -6.84 -21.27 -3.90
N SER A 31 -7.15 -20.29 -3.05
CA SER A 31 -7.54 -18.95 -3.51
C SER A 31 -6.36 -18.30 -4.25
N GLN A 32 -6.60 -17.78 -5.45
CA GLN A 32 -5.58 -17.09 -6.26
C GLN A 32 -5.85 -15.59 -6.28
N TRP A 33 -4.84 -14.78 -5.98
CA TRP A 33 -4.90 -13.31 -6.10
C TRP A 33 -3.89 -12.80 -7.09
N VAL A 34 -4.25 -11.74 -7.81
CA VAL A 34 -3.33 -11.01 -8.67
C VAL A 34 -2.66 -9.89 -7.87
N LEU A 35 -1.33 -9.82 -7.91
CA LEU A 35 -0.58 -8.66 -7.41
C LEU A 35 -0.37 -7.66 -8.56
N ALA A 36 -1.04 -6.51 -8.45
CA ALA A 36 -1.07 -5.46 -9.47
C ALA A 36 0.20 -4.58 -9.43
N SER A 37 1.36 -5.18 -9.68
CA SER A 37 2.65 -4.50 -9.72
C SER A 37 3.63 -5.22 -10.64
N ASN A 38 4.38 -4.44 -11.43
CA ASN A 38 5.53 -4.92 -12.21
C ASN A 38 6.88 -4.44 -11.63
N ASN A 39 6.87 -3.71 -10.51
CA ASN A 39 8.09 -3.22 -9.86
C ASN A 39 8.81 -4.39 -9.17
N LYS A 40 9.99 -4.77 -9.67
CA LYS A 40 10.80 -5.89 -9.16
C LYS A 40 11.13 -5.78 -7.66
N GLY A 41 11.44 -4.58 -7.17
CA GLY A 41 11.73 -4.34 -5.76
C GLY A 41 10.51 -4.60 -4.87
N LYS A 42 9.33 -4.08 -5.28
CA LYS A 42 8.06 -4.37 -4.59
C LYS A 42 7.73 -5.86 -4.62
N LEU A 43 7.85 -6.51 -5.79
CA LEU A 43 7.56 -7.94 -5.93
C LEU A 43 8.38 -8.78 -4.94
N ALA A 44 9.68 -8.54 -4.85
CA ALA A 44 10.56 -9.24 -3.91
C ALA A 44 10.18 -8.99 -2.43
N GLU A 45 9.71 -7.78 -2.08
CA GLU A 45 9.21 -7.50 -0.74
C GLU A 45 7.88 -8.20 -0.46
N PHE A 46 6.91 -8.15 -1.38
CA PHE A 46 5.61 -8.80 -1.25
C PHE A 46 5.73 -10.33 -1.17
N GLU A 47 6.55 -10.95 -2.01
CA GLU A 47 6.80 -12.40 -1.97
C GLU A 47 7.24 -12.85 -0.57
N ARG A 48 8.20 -12.13 0.03
CA ARG A 48 8.66 -12.42 1.40
C ARG A 48 7.59 -12.20 2.45
N LEU A 49 6.84 -11.09 2.34
CA LEU A 49 5.82 -10.74 3.33
C LEU A 49 4.62 -11.69 3.29
N PHE A 50 4.17 -12.12 2.11
CA PHE A 50 3.10 -13.12 1.98
C PHE A 50 3.56 -14.51 2.40
N ALA A 51 4.80 -14.92 2.08
CA ALA A 51 5.35 -16.17 2.57
C ALA A 51 5.40 -16.22 4.11
N ALA A 52 5.79 -15.12 4.75
CA ALA A 52 5.80 -15.01 6.21
C ALA A 52 4.39 -15.04 6.85
N ALA A 53 3.36 -14.62 6.11
CA ALA A 53 1.97 -14.61 6.58
C ALA A 53 1.31 -16.00 6.55
N ASN A 54 1.92 -16.99 5.88
CA ASN A 54 1.42 -18.36 5.75
C ASN A 54 -0.06 -18.43 5.32
N LEU A 55 -0.44 -17.61 4.34
CA LEU A 55 -1.78 -17.62 3.75
C LEU A 55 -1.93 -18.81 2.81
N ASP A 56 -3.09 -19.47 2.81
CA ASP A 56 -3.47 -20.46 1.79
C ASP A 56 -3.94 -19.76 0.49
N ILE A 57 -3.09 -18.85 -0.01
CA ILE A 57 -3.37 -17.98 -1.14
C ILE A 57 -2.15 -17.95 -2.07
N THR A 58 -2.37 -18.22 -3.35
CA THR A 58 -1.34 -18.06 -4.37
C THR A 58 -1.37 -16.64 -4.92
N ILE A 59 -0.24 -15.93 -4.83
CA ILE A 59 -0.08 -14.59 -5.38
C ILE A 59 0.58 -14.67 -6.75
N THR A 60 -0.09 -14.15 -7.79
CA THR A 60 0.43 -14.08 -9.14
C THR A 60 0.66 -12.62 -9.56
N PRO A 61 1.91 -12.20 -9.83
CA PRO A 61 2.19 -10.86 -10.38
C PRO A 61 1.47 -10.63 -11.72
N GLN A 62 0.90 -9.45 -11.92
CA GLN A 62 0.11 -9.13 -13.12
C GLN A 62 0.88 -9.33 -14.44
N GLY A 63 2.20 -9.10 -14.43
CA GLY A 63 3.06 -9.32 -15.60
C GLY A 63 3.11 -10.78 -16.06
N GLN A 64 2.94 -11.76 -15.15
CA GLN A 64 2.85 -13.18 -15.54
C GLN A 64 1.55 -13.50 -16.30
N LEU A 65 0.53 -12.66 -16.16
CA LEU A 65 -0.75 -12.76 -16.85
C LEU A 65 -0.82 -11.88 -18.11
N ASN A 66 0.29 -11.23 -18.51
CA ASN A 66 0.35 -10.26 -19.60
C ASN A 66 -0.62 -9.07 -19.41
N ILE A 67 -0.91 -8.70 -18.17
CA ILE A 67 -1.75 -7.55 -17.85
C ILE A 67 -0.87 -6.30 -17.84
N ALA A 68 -1.22 -5.32 -18.68
CA ALA A 68 -0.52 -4.03 -18.74
C ALA A 68 -0.74 -3.22 -17.45
N ASP A 69 0.17 -2.28 -17.17
CA ASP A 69 0.02 -1.35 -16.06
C ASP A 69 -1.25 -0.50 -16.22
N ALA A 70 -1.93 -0.22 -15.11
CA ALA A 70 -3.06 0.70 -15.10
C ALA A 70 -2.58 2.15 -15.30
N ILE A 71 -3.45 3.00 -15.86
CA ILE A 71 -3.24 4.44 -15.85
C ILE A 71 -3.51 4.95 -14.43
N GLU A 72 -2.49 5.49 -13.77
CA GLU A 72 -2.60 6.08 -12.42
C GLU A 72 -2.97 7.57 -12.53
N ASP A 73 -4.27 7.86 -12.63
CA ASP A 73 -4.83 9.22 -12.71
C ASP A 73 -5.42 9.72 -11.36
N GLY A 74 -5.25 8.95 -10.29
CA GLY A 74 -5.63 9.34 -8.94
C GLY A 74 -4.75 10.46 -8.37
N LEU A 75 -5.29 11.19 -7.39
CA LEU A 75 -4.62 12.30 -6.72
C LEU A 75 -4.03 11.89 -5.36
N SER A 76 -4.22 10.63 -4.97
CA SER A 76 -3.78 10.06 -3.70
C SER A 76 -3.37 8.59 -3.85
N PHE A 77 -2.59 8.11 -2.88
CA PHE A 77 -2.16 6.71 -2.87
C PHE A 77 -3.33 5.72 -2.83
N VAL A 78 -4.40 6.05 -2.10
CA VAL A 78 -5.58 5.18 -1.99
C VAL A 78 -6.33 5.07 -3.32
N GLU A 79 -6.48 6.19 -4.05
CA GLU A 79 -7.11 6.18 -5.38
C GLU A 79 -6.31 5.32 -6.35
N ASN A 80 -4.99 5.52 -6.44
CA ASN A 80 -4.12 4.75 -7.33
C ASN A 80 -4.07 3.26 -6.98
N ALA A 81 -4.06 2.92 -5.69
CA ALA A 81 -4.13 1.53 -5.25
C ALA A 81 -5.44 0.88 -5.71
N ILE A 82 -6.58 1.54 -5.51
CA ILE A 82 -7.89 1.03 -5.96
C ILE A 82 -7.93 0.90 -7.49
N ILE A 83 -7.47 1.91 -8.24
CA ILE A 83 -7.42 1.89 -9.70
C ILE A 83 -6.65 0.67 -10.20
N LYS A 84 -5.44 0.44 -9.67
CA LYS A 84 -4.60 -0.71 -10.02
C LYS A 84 -5.25 -2.05 -9.69
N ALA A 85 -5.83 -2.18 -8.50
CA ALA A 85 -6.48 -3.41 -8.05
C ALA A 85 -7.68 -3.74 -8.96
N ARG A 86 -8.53 -2.75 -9.24
CA ARG A 86 -9.69 -2.92 -10.13
C ARG A 86 -9.29 -3.28 -11.56
N HIS A 87 -8.26 -2.62 -12.10
CA HIS A 87 -7.73 -2.91 -13.43
C HIS A 87 -7.23 -4.35 -13.56
N ALA A 88 -6.40 -4.79 -12.61
CA ALA A 88 -5.88 -6.16 -12.58
C ALA A 88 -7.00 -7.19 -12.38
N SER A 89 -7.96 -6.92 -11.49
CA SER A 89 -9.10 -7.80 -11.26
C SER A 89 -9.99 -7.92 -12.49
N ARG A 90 -10.28 -6.80 -13.19
CA ARG A 90 -11.08 -6.80 -14.42
C ARG A 90 -10.40 -7.57 -15.55
N SER A 91 -9.09 -7.45 -15.67
CA SER A 91 -8.31 -8.09 -16.73
C SER A 91 -8.12 -9.59 -16.51
N SER A 92 -8.03 -10.03 -15.26
CA SER A 92 -7.79 -11.43 -14.90
C SER A 92 -9.06 -12.23 -14.57
N GLY A 93 -10.14 -11.57 -14.14
CA GLY A 93 -11.31 -12.23 -13.56
C GLY A 93 -11.09 -12.75 -12.12
N LEU A 94 -9.96 -12.42 -11.49
CA LEU A 94 -9.57 -12.86 -10.16
C LEU A 94 -9.64 -11.71 -9.14
N PRO A 95 -9.70 -12.00 -7.83
CA PRO A 95 -9.40 -11.01 -6.81
C PRO A 95 -8.00 -10.42 -7.02
N ALA A 96 -7.82 -9.14 -6.72
CA ALA A 96 -6.55 -8.47 -6.94
C ALA A 96 -6.18 -7.55 -5.79
N ILE A 97 -4.91 -7.60 -5.41
CA ILE A 97 -4.29 -6.66 -4.49
C ILE A 97 -3.36 -5.73 -5.26
N ALA A 98 -3.41 -4.44 -4.93
CA ALA A 98 -2.47 -3.46 -5.43
C ALA A 98 -1.83 -2.67 -4.30
N ASP A 99 -0.64 -2.15 -4.58
CA ASP A 99 0.10 -1.21 -3.74
C ASP A 99 0.25 0.10 -4.50
N ASP A 100 -0.07 1.21 -3.83
CA ASP A 100 0.51 2.50 -4.18
C ASP A 100 1.33 3.06 -3.01
N SER A 101 2.56 3.46 -3.32
CA SER A 101 3.55 3.78 -2.30
C SER A 101 4.47 4.91 -2.74
N GLY A 102 4.87 5.76 -1.82
CA GLY A 102 5.79 6.85 -2.09
C GLY A 102 6.38 7.47 -0.84
N LEU A 103 7.34 8.36 -1.05
CA LEU A 103 7.91 9.21 -0.02
C LEU A 103 7.13 10.53 0.05
N CYS A 104 6.70 10.92 1.24
CA CYS A 104 6.12 12.23 1.52
C CYS A 104 7.06 13.03 2.40
N VAL A 105 7.45 14.22 1.95
CA VAL A 105 8.28 15.15 2.72
C VAL A 105 7.43 16.38 3.06
N PRO A 106 6.95 16.54 4.31
CA PRO A 106 5.98 17.58 4.66
C PRO A 106 6.42 19.01 4.32
N VAL A 107 7.71 19.32 4.48
CA VAL A 107 8.24 20.66 4.17
C VAL A 107 8.22 20.98 2.67
N LEU A 108 8.07 19.97 1.81
CA LEU A 108 7.85 20.12 0.36
C LEU A 108 6.38 19.97 -0.02
N GLY A 109 5.44 20.15 0.92
CA GLY A 109 4.02 19.91 0.66
C GLY A 109 3.71 18.45 0.34
N ASN A 110 4.43 17.52 0.97
CA ASN A 110 4.37 16.07 0.74
C ASN A 110 4.91 15.58 -0.61
N ALA A 111 5.58 16.41 -1.40
CA ALA A 111 6.37 15.92 -2.52
C ALA A 111 7.50 14.98 -2.03
N PRO A 112 7.93 13.97 -2.81
CA PRO A 112 7.45 13.58 -4.14
C PRO A 112 6.01 13.03 -4.20
N GLY A 113 5.50 12.44 -3.11
CA GLY A 113 4.14 11.91 -3.03
C GLY A 113 3.90 10.80 -4.05
N ILE A 114 2.73 10.84 -4.71
CA ILE A 114 2.38 9.90 -5.80
C ILE A 114 3.34 9.96 -7.00
N TYR A 115 4.16 11.01 -7.11
CA TYR A 115 5.16 11.14 -8.18
C TYR A 115 6.51 10.51 -7.81
N SER A 116 6.59 9.79 -6.68
CA SER A 116 7.85 9.22 -6.17
C SER A 116 8.68 8.46 -7.18
N ALA A 117 8.06 7.62 -8.03
CA ALA A 117 8.77 6.85 -9.05
C ALA A 117 9.27 7.69 -10.23
N ARG A 118 8.72 8.89 -10.44
CA ARG A 118 8.95 9.77 -11.59
C ARG A 118 9.32 11.21 -11.17
N TYR A 119 9.87 11.37 -9.97
CA TYR A 119 10.08 12.68 -9.37
C TYR A 119 11.02 13.55 -10.20
N ALA A 120 12.02 12.93 -10.82
CA ALA A 120 12.94 13.57 -11.75
C ALA A 120 12.48 13.58 -13.22
N GLY A 121 11.18 13.34 -13.48
CA GLY A 121 10.58 13.37 -14.82
C GLY A 121 10.75 12.08 -15.63
N GLU A 122 11.51 11.11 -15.12
CA GLU A 122 11.72 9.79 -15.72
C GLU A 122 11.31 8.70 -14.73
N HIS A 123 10.57 7.70 -15.19
CA HIS A 123 10.09 6.62 -14.33
C HIS A 123 11.21 5.65 -13.94
N GLY A 124 11.35 5.35 -12.65
CA GLY A 124 12.22 4.29 -12.13
C GLY A 124 13.70 4.64 -12.05
N ASN A 125 14.09 5.90 -12.23
CA ASN A 125 15.47 6.35 -12.09
C ASN A 125 15.76 6.82 -10.66
N ASP A 126 16.01 5.86 -9.77
CA ASP A 126 16.22 6.11 -8.33
C ASP A 126 17.34 7.13 -8.06
N ALA A 127 18.45 7.05 -8.80
CA ALA A 127 19.56 7.98 -8.65
C ALA A 127 19.18 9.44 -8.98
N LYS A 128 18.47 9.66 -10.10
CA LYS A 128 17.98 11.00 -10.45
C LYS A 128 16.92 11.51 -9.48
N ASN A 129 16.02 10.63 -9.04
CA ASN A 129 14.99 10.94 -8.05
C ASN A 129 15.61 11.40 -6.72
N ASN A 130 16.61 10.67 -6.23
CA ASN A 130 17.39 11.02 -5.03
C ASN A 130 18.13 12.36 -5.20
N ALA A 131 18.81 12.57 -6.34
CA ALA A 131 19.53 13.80 -6.62
C ALA A 131 18.60 15.02 -6.64
N LYS A 132 17.41 14.90 -7.26
CA LYS A 132 16.42 15.97 -7.27
C LYS A 132 15.88 16.27 -5.87
N LEU A 133 15.56 15.25 -5.08
CA LEU A 133 15.08 15.45 -3.70
C LEU A 133 16.10 16.20 -2.85
N ILE A 134 17.38 15.83 -2.93
CA ILE A 134 18.46 16.54 -2.22
C ILE A 134 18.51 18.01 -2.67
N ALA A 135 18.47 18.26 -3.98
CA ALA A 135 18.50 19.62 -4.53
C ALA A 135 17.33 20.49 -4.05
N ASP A 136 16.11 19.95 -4.06
CA ASP A 136 14.91 20.67 -3.60
C ASP A 136 14.95 20.98 -2.09
N LEU A 137 15.62 20.14 -1.29
CA LEU A 137 15.77 20.33 0.15
C LEU A 137 16.92 21.27 0.53
N GLN A 138 17.88 21.54 -0.37
CA GLN A 138 19.03 22.39 -0.05
C GLN A 138 18.65 23.80 0.46
N PRO A 139 17.70 24.53 -0.15
CA PRO A 139 17.31 25.85 0.35
C PRO A 139 16.77 25.81 1.78
N ILE A 140 15.99 24.78 2.12
CA ILE A 140 15.40 24.58 3.44
C ILE A 140 16.49 24.27 4.48
N ARG A 141 17.45 23.40 4.12
CA ARG A 141 18.62 23.11 4.98
C ARG A 141 19.47 24.35 5.24
N LYS A 142 19.68 25.20 4.23
CA LYS A 142 20.43 26.45 4.40
C LYS A 142 19.74 27.41 5.38
N GLN A 143 18.42 27.47 5.37
CA GLN A 143 17.65 28.29 6.30
C GLN A 143 17.66 27.71 7.73
N ASN A 144 17.70 26.38 7.87
CA ASN A 144 17.60 25.69 9.15
C ASN A 144 18.67 24.58 9.25
N PRO A 145 19.98 24.92 9.39
CA PRO A 145 21.07 23.95 9.24
C PRO A 145 21.07 22.84 10.29
N ASN A 146 20.49 23.09 11.46
CA ASN A 146 20.44 22.14 12.57
C ASN A 146 19.09 21.41 12.68
N ALA A 147 18.13 21.70 11.80
CA ALA A 147 16.81 21.09 11.86
C ALA A 147 16.75 19.85 10.95
N PRO A 148 16.36 18.67 11.47
CA PRO A 148 16.18 17.49 10.65
C PRO A 148 15.01 17.67 9.68
N ILE A 149 15.19 17.21 8.44
CA ILE A 149 14.10 17.16 7.46
C ILE A 149 13.29 15.89 7.71
N LYS A 150 12.05 16.04 8.19
CA LYS A 150 11.15 14.90 8.39
C LYS A 150 10.60 14.40 7.06
N GLY A 151 10.42 13.09 6.97
CA GLY A 151 9.74 12.43 5.86
C GLY A 151 9.00 11.18 6.34
N MET A 152 8.12 10.67 5.50
CA MET A 152 7.50 9.37 5.72
C MET A 152 7.33 8.60 4.43
N PHE A 153 7.65 7.32 4.47
CA PHE A 153 7.15 6.41 3.46
C PHE A 153 5.70 6.05 3.74
N VAL A 154 4.89 6.05 2.69
CA VAL A 154 3.48 5.67 2.71
C VAL A 154 3.33 4.44 1.82
N CYS A 155 2.61 3.43 2.31
CA CYS A 155 2.08 2.33 1.50
C CYS A 155 0.58 2.27 1.75
N VAL A 156 -0.21 2.30 0.67
CA VAL A 156 -1.62 1.95 0.71
C VAL A 156 -1.82 0.68 -0.10
N LEU A 157 -2.40 -0.34 0.53
CA LEU A 157 -2.86 -1.55 -0.11
C LEU A 157 -4.36 -1.45 -0.35
N ALA A 158 -4.78 -1.88 -1.54
CA ALA A 158 -6.18 -2.10 -1.86
C ALA A 158 -6.36 -3.53 -2.35
N LEU A 159 -7.25 -4.28 -1.71
CA LEU A 159 -7.69 -5.60 -2.15
C LEU A 159 -9.15 -5.54 -2.58
N VAL A 160 -9.43 -5.93 -3.81
CA VAL A 160 -10.78 -6.09 -4.36
C VAL A 160 -11.09 -7.56 -4.55
N ARG A 161 -12.31 -7.98 -4.21
CA ARG A 161 -12.80 -9.36 -4.46
C ARG A 161 -13.16 -9.57 -5.93
N HIS A 162 -13.59 -8.51 -6.59
CA HIS A 162 -13.87 -8.41 -8.03
C HIS A 162 -13.72 -6.95 -8.48
N ALA A 163 -13.66 -6.70 -9.79
CA ALA A 163 -13.37 -5.38 -10.35
C ALA A 163 -14.29 -4.25 -9.85
N ASP A 164 -15.58 -4.55 -9.67
CA ASP A 164 -16.59 -3.57 -9.23
C ASP A 164 -16.94 -3.70 -7.76
N ASP A 165 -16.05 -4.26 -6.93
CA ASP A 165 -16.22 -4.37 -5.48
C ASP A 165 -16.45 -2.97 -4.87
N PRO A 166 -17.62 -2.72 -4.26
CA PRO A 166 -17.93 -1.42 -3.66
C PRO A 166 -17.25 -1.24 -2.30
N LEU A 167 -16.70 -2.30 -1.70
CA LEU A 167 -16.09 -2.29 -0.38
C LEU A 167 -14.71 -2.97 -0.42
N PRO A 168 -13.72 -2.38 -1.13
CA PRO A 168 -12.35 -2.88 -1.11
C PRO A 168 -11.81 -2.86 0.32
N ILE A 169 -10.99 -3.85 0.65
CA ILE A 169 -10.20 -3.82 1.89
C ILE A 169 -9.03 -2.86 1.66
N ILE A 170 -8.92 -1.84 2.50
CA ILE A 170 -7.85 -0.84 2.46
C ILE A 170 -6.99 -0.99 3.71
N ALA A 171 -5.67 -1.00 3.52
CA ALA A 171 -4.71 -1.03 4.61
C ALA A 171 -3.59 -0.02 4.36
N GLN A 172 -3.12 0.67 5.41
CA GLN A 172 -2.14 1.75 5.26
C GLN A 172 -1.00 1.61 6.26
N GLY A 173 0.22 1.61 5.75
CA GLY A 173 1.43 1.70 6.57
C GLY A 173 2.11 3.05 6.39
N LEU A 174 2.56 3.62 7.51
CA LEU A 174 3.27 4.89 7.56
C LEU A 174 4.59 4.68 8.31
N TRP A 175 5.69 4.89 7.61
CA TRP A 175 7.01 4.75 8.21
C TRP A 175 7.67 6.11 8.28
N GLN A 176 7.79 6.64 9.49
CA GLN A 176 8.34 7.97 9.75
C GLN A 176 9.86 7.91 9.92
N GLY A 177 10.53 8.92 9.41
CA GLY A 177 11.99 9.04 9.47
C GLY A 177 12.44 10.45 9.10
N GLU A 178 13.71 10.55 8.74
CA GLU A 178 14.35 11.78 8.33
C GLU A 178 15.01 11.61 6.96
N ILE A 179 15.22 12.71 6.25
CA ILE A 179 15.88 12.70 4.95
C ILE A 179 17.33 13.14 5.14
N LEU A 180 18.28 12.36 4.66
CA LEU A 180 19.70 12.72 4.61
C LEU A 180 19.99 13.70 3.47
N ASP A 181 21.16 14.34 3.52
CA ASP A 181 21.68 15.21 2.46
C ASP A 181 22.58 14.45 1.46
N ALA A 182 23.00 13.25 1.80
CA ALA A 182 23.74 12.32 0.94
C ALA A 182 23.26 10.87 1.15
N PRO A 183 23.29 10.03 0.10
CA PRO A 183 22.89 8.63 0.22
C PRO A 183 23.88 7.84 1.08
N HIS A 184 23.35 6.91 1.89
CA HIS A 184 24.11 5.99 2.71
C HIS A 184 23.46 4.59 2.71
N GLY A 185 24.28 3.54 2.61
CA GLY A 185 23.82 2.15 2.43
C GLY A 185 23.69 1.76 0.95
N ASP A 186 23.71 0.45 0.69
CA ASP A 186 23.72 -0.17 -0.65
C ASP A 186 22.52 -1.10 -0.90
N GLY A 187 21.75 -1.40 0.15
CA GLY A 187 20.53 -2.21 0.06
C GLY A 187 19.29 -1.42 -0.35
N GLY A 188 18.18 -2.14 -0.49
CA GLY A 188 16.88 -1.53 -0.77
C GLY A 188 16.73 -0.97 -2.19
N PHE A 189 15.86 0.02 -2.35
CA PHE A 189 15.58 0.71 -3.62
C PHE A 189 14.95 2.10 -3.40
N GLY A 190 14.81 2.89 -4.47
CA GLY A 190 14.17 4.20 -4.39
C GLY A 190 14.93 5.17 -3.49
N TYR A 191 14.21 5.71 -2.50
CA TYR A 191 14.75 6.69 -1.54
C TYR A 191 15.32 6.05 -0.27
N ASP A 192 15.41 4.71 -0.20
CA ASP A 192 15.95 4.01 0.97
C ASP A 192 17.32 4.54 1.44
N PRO A 193 18.29 4.88 0.54
CA PRO A 193 19.59 5.40 0.95
C PRO A 193 19.54 6.80 1.57
N LEU A 194 18.44 7.54 1.37
CA LEU A 194 18.24 8.86 1.98
C LEU A 194 17.34 8.81 3.22
N PHE A 195 16.68 7.68 3.49
CA PHE A 195 15.69 7.59 4.54
C PHE A 195 16.31 7.11 5.84
N TRP A 196 16.61 8.05 6.73
CA TRP A 196 17.24 7.84 8.03
C TRP A 196 16.25 7.48 9.12
N LEU A 197 16.65 6.55 9.98
CA LEU A 197 15.88 6.04 11.11
C LEU A 197 16.63 6.36 12.40
N PRO A 198 16.30 7.46 13.10
CA PRO A 198 17.04 7.90 14.27
C PRO A 198 17.17 6.84 15.37
N GLN A 199 16.15 6.01 15.57
CA GLN A 199 16.13 4.97 16.61
C GLN A 199 17.05 3.80 16.30
N LEU A 200 17.43 3.61 15.03
CA LEU A 200 18.29 2.52 14.58
C LEU A 200 19.68 2.99 14.16
N GLU A 201 19.91 4.31 14.15
CA GLU A 201 21.13 4.93 13.64
C GLU A 201 21.56 4.37 12.27
N ALA A 202 20.57 4.15 11.40
CA ALA A 202 20.76 3.54 10.08
C ALA A 202 19.80 4.15 9.05
N THR A 203 20.17 4.08 7.77
CA THR A 203 19.21 4.29 6.68
C THR A 203 18.40 3.02 6.43
N ALA A 204 17.27 3.15 5.76
CA ALA A 204 16.52 1.99 5.28
C ALA A 204 17.35 1.10 4.35
N ALA A 205 18.30 1.68 3.59
CA ALA A 205 19.22 0.93 2.72
C ALA A 205 20.31 0.16 3.49
N SER A 206 20.61 0.56 4.73
CA SER A 206 21.56 -0.14 5.60
C SER A 206 20.93 -1.30 6.38
N LEU A 207 19.60 -1.42 6.39
CA LEU A 207 18.92 -2.54 7.04
C LEU A 207 18.98 -3.78 6.15
N ASP A 208 19.13 -4.95 6.76
CA ASP A 208 18.86 -6.19 6.05
C ASP A 208 17.38 -6.26 5.64
N SER A 209 17.11 -7.02 4.57
CA SER A 209 15.77 -7.08 3.99
C SER A 209 14.71 -7.63 4.96
N ALA A 210 15.08 -8.55 5.87
CA ALA A 210 14.13 -9.13 6.82
C ALA A 210 13.72 -8.10 7.87
N HIS A 211 14.68 -7.39 8.45
CA HIS A 211 14.44 -6.32 9.41
C HIS A 211 13.65 -5.17 8.78
N LYS A 212 14.02 -4.72 7.57
CA LYS A 212 13.26 -3.69 6.83
C LYS A 212 11.79 -4.11 6.64
N ASN A 213 11.54 -5.35 6.23
CA ASN A 213 10.18 -5.84 6.02
C ASN A 213 9.35 -5.88 7.30
N GLN A 214 9.97 -6.03 8.47
CA GLN A 214 9.25 -6.02 9.75
C GLN A 214 8.74 -4.61 10.11
N ILE A 215 9.53 -3.56 9.89
CA ILE A 215 9.21 -2.23 10.41
C ILE A 215 8.70 -1.24 9.35
N SER A 216 8.95 -1.50 8.07
CA SER A 216 8.61 -0.59 6.98
C SER A 216 7.11 -0.38 6.78
N HIS A 217 6.78 0.68 6.05
CA HIS A 217 5.44 1.02 5.58
C HIS A 217 4.73 -0.16 4.90
N ARG A 218 5.40 -0.94 4.02
CA ARG A 218 4.78 -2.13 3.41
C ARG A 218 4.51 -3.24 4.43
N GLY A 219 5.47 -3.50 5.31
CA GLY A 219 5.29 -4.48 6.39
C GLY A 219 4.11 -4.14 7.30
N GLN A 220 3.98 -2.86 7.67
CA GLN A 220 2.85 -2.36 8.45
C GLN A 220 1.52 -2.50 7.70
N ALA A 221 1.47 -2.10 6.42
CA ALA A 221 0.27 -2.19 5.60
C ALA A 221 -0.19 -3.65 5.43
N ILE A 222 0.72 -4.59 5.21
CA ILE A 222 0.38 -6.01 5.12
C ILE A 222 -0.16 -6.54 6.44
N ARG A 223 0.47 -6.20 7.59
CA ARG A 223 -0.09 -6.62 8.90
C ARG A 223 -1.51 -6.12 9.10
N GLN A 224 -1.80 -4.86 8.74
CA GLN A 224 -3.15 -4.33 8.80
C GLN A 224 -4.11 -5.00 7.82
N LEU A 225 -3.65 -5.37 6.61
CA LEU A 225 -4.46 -6.13 5.67
C LEU A 225 -4.82 -7.49 6.25
N LEU A 226 -3.84 -8.23 6.78
CA LEU A 226 -4.03 -9.56 7.35
C LEU A 226 -5.02 -9.58 8.53
N GLN A 227 -5.11 -8.49 9.29
CA GLN A 227 -6.08 -8.35 10.38
C GLN A 227 -7.53 -8.17 9.89
N GLN A 228 -7.73 -7.84 8.62
CA GLN A 228 -9.04 -7.63 8.00
C GLN A 228 -9.53 -8.83 7.18
N LEU A 229 -8.70 -9.88 7.04
CA LEU A 229 -9.00 -11.13 6.34
C LEU A 229 -9.57 -12.19 7.30
#